data_AF-A0A8S8Y2U5-F1
#
_entry.id   AF-A0A8S8Y2U5-F1
#
_cell.length_a   1.000
_cell.length_b   1.000
_cell.length_c   1.000
_cell.angle_alpha   90.00
_cell.angle_beta   90.00
_cell.angle_gamma   90.00
#
_symmetry.space_group_name_H-M   'P 1'
#
loop_
_entity.id
_entity.type
_entity.pdbx_description
1 polymer ?
#
loop_
_entity_poly.entity_id
_entity_poly.type
_entity_poly.pdbx_seq_one_letter_code
_entity_poly.pdbx_strand_id
1 'polypeptide(L)'
;MSLDSFSGRSPRPRSDFEIALLDVEVGFTGRSSEEGTDKDIMFSYLALAVGLIWFVLQFSSHYSMDLSERVSSSDRLLYSIGTSFFQSFLIWILTLTILKRTFLRTPSIALLGVGSAMAVYYVVELSLDIALLTMRWDIIWANRVLTLLGARMTEAMTQDYLPSQNWRLWPVIYLTWGLFGAAYGLSKTKTKTFSMYFLVGTLVIFAYALNPEYANYDVNKARTKLGYATAIGILAFAIFRYYSNITDEYKVNRVKRLILILAVFDFMMTIFIMDPPIFLQSTAAYLEMVPVIGSLFSPLTEPEFPI
;
A
#
# COMPACT_ATOMS: atom_id res chain seq x y z
N MET A 1 0.64 -47.82 43.88
CA MET A 1 -0.80 -48.11 43.95
C MET A 1 -1.40 -47.11 44.92
N SER A 2 -2.29 -46.24 44.41
CA SER A 2 -3.08 -45.20 45.12
C SER A 2 -2.26 -44.03 45.72
N LEU A 3 -2.65 -42.76 45.67
CA LEU A 3 -3.93 -42.09 45.43
C LEU A 3 -3.71 -40.80 44.63
N ASP A 4 -4.38 -40.65 43.49
CA ASP A 4 -4.83 -39.35 42.97
C ASP A 4 -6.03 -39.61 42.06
N SER A 5 -7.13 -40.01 42.69
CA SER A 5 -8.46 -39.98 42.12
C SER A 5 -9.22 -38.88 42.84
N PHE A 6 -9.51 -37.75 42.18
CA PHE A 6 -10.76 -36.98 42.32
C PHE A 6 -10.69 -35.68 41.49
N SER A 7 -11.00 -35.78 40.20
CA SER A 7 -12.01 -34.92 39.56
C SER A 7 -12.43 -35.54 38.22
N GLY A 8 -13.12 -36.68 38.30
CA GLY A 8 -13.80 -37.30 37.17
C GLY A 8 -15.06 -36.53 36.75
N ARG A 9 -14.91 -35.30 36.26
CA ARG A 9 -15.91 -34.71 35.36
C ARG A 9 -15.40 -34.94 33.94
N SER A 10 -16.10 -35.79 33.20
CA SER A 10 -15.98 -35.79 31.73
C SER A 10 -16.17 -34.36 31.24
N PRO A 11 -15.30 -33.82 30.36
CA PRO A 11 -15.48 -32.48 29.82
C PRO A 11 -16.89 -32.35 29.27
N ARG A 12 -17.56 -31.22 29.54
CA ARG A 12 -18.87 -30.97 28.95
C ARG A 12 -18.75 -31.03 27.42
N PRO A 13 -19.77 -31.54 26.69
CA PRO A 13 -19.76 -31.45 25.23
C PRO A 13 -19.66 -29.98 24.83
N ARG A 14 -18.62 -29.65 24.06
CA ARG A 14 -18.35 -28.29 23.57
C ARG A 14 -19.15 -28.04 22.30
N SER A 15 -19.61 -26.81 22.12
CA SER A 15 -20.22 -26.39 20.85
C SER A 15 -19.14 -26.20 19.78
N ASP A 16 -19.55 -26.27 18.51
CA ASP A 16 -18.63 -26.03 17.37
C ASP A 16 -17.95 -24.66 17.46
N PHE A 17 -18.66 -23.66 18.00
CA PHE A 17 -18.11 -22.32 18.25
C PHE A 17 -16.99 -22.34 19.29
N GLU A 18 -17.15 -23.06 20.40
CA GLU A 18 -16.13 -23.15 21.45
C GLU A 18 -14.86 -23.85 20.94
N ILE A 19 -15.01 -24.84 20.08
CA ILE A 19 -13.89 -25.54 19.44
C ILE A 19 -13.16 -24.57 18.50
N ALA A 20 -13.89 -23.91 17.61
CA ALA A 20 -13.32 -22.93 16.69
C ALA A 20 -12.63 -21.77 17.42
N LEU A 21 -13.20 -21.27 18.51
CA LEU A 21 -12.60 -20.21 19.33
C LEU A 21 -11.25 -20.65 19.91
N LEU A 22 -11.19 -21.85 20.50
CA LEU A 22 -9.95 -22.36 21.08
C LEU A 22 -8.87 -22.61 20.02
N ASP A 23 -9.25 -23.13 18.85
CA ASP A 23 -8.31 -23.33 17.74
C ASP A 23 -7.70 -22.00 17.27
N VAL A 24 -8.51 -20.94 17.18
CA VAL A 24 -8.05 -19.58 16.86
C VAL A 24 -7.10 -19.06 17.94
N GLU A 25 -7.44 -19.22 19.21
CA GLU A 25 -6.61 -18.75 20.34
C GLU A 25 -5.25 -19.44 20.40
N VAL A 26 -5.20 -20.74 20.07
CA VAL A 26 -3.95 -21.51 20.01
C VAL A 26 -3.04 -20.97 18.92
N GLY A 27 -3.61 -20.53 17.79
CA GLY A 27 -2.87 -19.89 16.70
C GLY A 27 -2.19 -18.58 17.11
N PHE A 28 -2.81 -17.80 18.00
CA PHE A 28 -2.27 -16.51 18.44
C PHE A 28 -1.39 -16.60 19.68
N THR A 29 -1.79 -17.37 20.69
CA THR A 29 -1.14 -17.36 22.01
C THR A 29 -0.39 -18.64 22.34
N GLY A 30 -0.66 -19.74 21.63
CA GLY A 30 -0.11 -21.06 21.92
C GLY A 30 -1.01 -21.91 22.82
N ARG A 31 -0.50 -23.04 23.33
CA ARG A 31 -1.32 -24.02 24.05
C ARG A 31 -1.49 -23.65 25.52
N SER A 32 -2.74 -23.56 25.96
CA SER A 32 -3.14 -23.31 27.35
C SER A 32 -2.54 -24.32 28.33
N SER A 33 -2.23 -23.90 29.55
CA SER A 33 -1.85 -24.82 30.63
C SER A 33 -3.02 -25.69 31.11
N GLU A 34 -4.25 -25.24 30.91
CA GLU A 34 -5.49 -25.89 31.38
C GLU A 34 -6.25 -26.56 30.22
N GLU A 35 -5.56 -26.86 29.12
CA GLU A 35 -6.13 -27.41 27.89
C GLU A 35 -6.99 -28.66 28.16
N GLY A 36 -8.20 -28.69 27.61
CA GLY A 36 -9.16 -29.79 27.80
C GLY A 36 -10.04 -29.66 29.05
N THR A 37 -9.81 -28.66 29.90
CA THR A 37 -10.62 -28.40 31.10
C THR A 37 -11.75 -27.39 30.82
N ASP A 38 -12.84 -27.41 31.59
CA ASP A 38 -13.91 -26.40 31.49
C ASP A 38 -13.43 -24.99 31.87
N LYS A 39 -12.33 -24.89 32.64
CA LYS A 39 -11.70 -23.61 33.01
C LYS A 39 -11.09 -22.90 31.80
N ASP A 40 -10.61 -23.65 30.82
CA ASP A 40 -9.94 -23.10 29.63
C ASP A 40 -10.89 -22.24 28.80
N ILE A 41 -12.11 -22.73 28.59
CA ILE A 41 -13.15 -21.98 27.88
C ILE A 41 -13.74 -20.84 28.73
N MET A 42 -13.82 -21.02 30.06
CA MET A 42 -14.19 -19.93 30.97
C MET A 42 -13.19 -18.77 30.87
N PHE A 43 -11.88 -19.06 30.81
CA PHE A 43 -10.85 -18.05 30.61
C PHE A 43 -10.93 -17.38 29.24
N SER A 44 -11.28 -18.11 28.17
CA SER A 44 -11.56 -17.52 26.85
C SER A 44 -12.68 -16.50 26.90
N TYR A 45 -13.81 -16.84 27.51
CA TYR A 45 -14.95 -15.92 27.65
C TYR A 45 -14.61 -14.71 28.52
N LEU A 46 -13.87 -14.90 29.62
CA LEU A 46 -13.42 -13.79 30.45
C LEU A 46 -12.48 -12.86 29.67
N ALA A 47 -11.53 -13.41 28.93
CA ALA A 47 -10.62 -12.60 28.12
C ALA A 47 -11.37 -11.82 27.03
N LEU A 48 -12.35 -12.45 26.35
CA LEU A 48 -13.20 -11.77 25.38
C LEU A 48 -14.02 -10.64 26.01
N ALA A 49 -14.59 -10.87 27.19
CA ALA A 49 -15.33 -9.85 27.92
C ALA A 49 -14.42 -8.67 28.31
N VAL A 50 -13.20 -8.93 28.79
CA VAL A 50 -12.22 -7.88 29.09
C VAL A 50 -11.83 -7.10 27.84
N GLY A 51 -11.60 -7.78 26.70
CA GLY A 51 -11.35 -7.13 25.42
C GLY A 51 -12.49 -6.21 25.01
N LEU A 52 -13.74 -6.71 25.02
CA LEU A 52 -14.93 -5.93 24.68
C LEU A 52 -15.16 -4.72 25.60
N ILE A 53 -14.94 -4.88 26.90
CA ILE A 53 -15.00 -3.76 27.85
C ILE A 53 -13.96 -2.71 27.46
N TRP A 54 -12.73 -3.13 27.15
CA TRP A 54 -11.69 -2.21 26.71
C TRP A 54 -12.02 -1.52 25.39
N PHE A 55 -12.62 -2.23 24.44
CA PHE A 55 -13.11 -1.62 23.21
C PHE A 55 -14.05 -0.46 23.50
N VAL A 56 -15.06 -0.67 24.35
CA VAL A 56 -16.06 0.36 24.68
C VAL A 56 -15.41 1.54 25.40
N LEU A 57 -14.53 1.28 26.37
CA LEU A 57 -13.83 2.33 27.12
C LEU A 57 -12.93 3.17 26.21
N GLN A 58 -12.12 2.52 25.37
CA GLN A 58 -11.22 3.22 24.47
C GLN A 58 -11.99 3.97 23.39
N PHE A 59 -13.04 3.36 22.85
CA PHE A 59 -13.89 4.00 21.85
C PHE A 59 -14.54 5.25 22.43
N SER A 60 -15.09 5.16 23.65
CA SER A 60 -15.65 6.32 24.35
C SER A 60 -14.60 7.42 24.59
N SER A 61 -13.39 7.04 24.96
CA SER A 61 -12.27 7.97 25.18
C SER A 61 -11.90 8.70 23.88
N HIS A 62 -11.63 7.96 22.80
CA HIS A 62 -11.25 8.55 21.51
C HIS A 62 -12.41 9.29 20.83
N TYR A 63 -13.64 8.85 21.02
CA TYR A 63 -14.81 9.53 20.47
C TYR A 63 -15.14 10.84 21.20
N SER A 64 -14.70 10.97 22.46
CA SER A 64 -14.83 12.21 23.23
C SER A 64 -13.87 13.33 22.81
N MET A 65 -12.97 13.07 21.86
CA MET A 65 -12.08 14.08 21.29
C MET A 65 -12.87 15.24 20.69
N ASP A 66 -12.42 16.46 20.98
CA ASP A 66 -13.04 17.69 20.49
C ASP A 66 -12.92 17.80 18.97
N LEU A 67 -14.01 18.24 18.34
CA LEU A 67 -13.99 18.58 16.93
C LEU A 67 -13.23 19.90 16.76
N SER A 68 -12.32 19.91 15.80
CA SER A 68 -11.62 21.12 15.38
C SER A 68 -11.85 21.33 13.89
N GLU A 69 -11.47 22.50 13.37
CA GLU A 69 -11.47 22.75 11.92
C GLU A 69 -10.65 21.71 11.14
N ARG A 70 -9.74 20.99 11.80
CA ARG A 70 -8.85 19.98 11.21
C ARG A 70 -9.38 18.55 11.29
N VAL A 71 -10.21 18.24 12.28
CA VAL A 71 -10.65 16.86 12.56
C VAL A 71 -12.14 16.76 12.31
N SER A 72 -12.51 16.10 11.21
CA SER A 72 -13.92 15.85 10.87
C SER A 72 -14.53 14.81 11.81
N SER A 73 -15.86 14.84 11.92
CA SER A 73 -16.64 13.80 12.58
C SER A 73 -16.35 12.40 12.00
N SER A 74 -16.11 12.31 10.69
CA SER A 74 -15.73 11.04 10.02
C SER A 74 -14.37 10.54 10.48
N ASP A 75 -13.40 11.45 10.62
CA ASP A 75 -12.01 11.12 10.92
C ASP A 75 -11.90 10.65 12.37
N ARG A 76 -12.59 11.35 13.28
CA ARG A 76 -12.74 10.93 14.68
C ARG A 76 -13.38 9.56 14.79
N LEU A 77 -14.45 9.29 14.03
CA LEU A 77 -15.13 7.99 14.07
C LEU A 77 -14.23 6.87 13.55
N LEU A 78 -13.55 7.07 12.42
CA LEU A 78 -12.65 6.06 11.85
C LEU A 78 -11.44 5.81 12.76
N TYR A 79 -10.82 6.87 13.28
CA TYR A 79 -9.72 6.77 14.22
C TYR A 79 -10.15 6.02 15.49
N SER A 80 -11.24 6.43 16.11
CA SER A 80 -11.74 5.82 17.35
C SER A 80 -12.11 4.35 17.19
N ILE A 81 -12.82 3.96 16.12
CA ILE A 81 -13.15 2.54 15.87
C ILE A 81 -11.87 1.73 15.62
N GLY A 82 -11.01 2.22 14.72
CA GLY A 82 -9.81 1.49 14.30
C GLY A 82 -8.86 1.23 15.47
N THR A 83 -8.45 2.30 16.16
CA THR A 83 -7.53 2.20 17.31
C THR A 83 -8.10 1.35 18.44
N SER A 84 -9.39 1.53 18.78
CA SER A 84 -10.03 0.78 19.86
C SER A 84 -10.15 -0.70 19.55
N PHE A 85 -10.38 -1.08 18.28
CA PHE A 85 -10.41 -2.48 17.86
C PHE A 85 -9.05 -3.16 18.08
N PHE A 86 -7.96 -2.55 17.58
CA PHE A 86 -6.62 -3.14 17.72
C PHE A 86 -6.12 -3.13 19.16
N GLN A 87 -6.47 -2.11 19.95
CA GLN A 87 -6.16 -2.10 21.38
C GLN A 87 -6.94 -3.17 22.13
N SER A 88 -8.24 -3.32 21.87
CA SER A 88 -9.05 -4.41 22.42
C SER A 88 -8.47 -5.77 22.07
N PHE A 89 -8.03 -5.96 20.82
CA PHE A 89 -7.37 -7.19 20.38
C PHE A 89 -6.06 -7.43 21.15
N LEU A 90 -5.22 -6.41 21.34
CA LEU A 90 -4.01 -6.50 22.15
C LEU A 90 -4.33 -6.91 23.60
N ILE A 91 -5.32 -6.27 24.24
CA ILE A 91 -5.70 -6.61 25.61
C ILE A 91 -6.31 -8.01 25.70
N TRP A 92 -7.08 -8.45 24.70
CA TRP A 92 -7.58 -9.82 24.63
C TRP A 92 -6.42 -10.83 24.62
N ILE A 93 -5.40 -10.62 23.78
CA ILE A 93 -4.20 -11.47 23.70
C ILE A 93 -3.40 -11.45 25.01
N LEU A 94 -3.21 -10.28 25.63
CA LEU A 94 -2.54 -10.16 26.93
C LEU A 94 -3.32 -10.89 28.03
N THR A 95 -4.63 -10.75 28.05
CA THR A 95 -5.49 -11.39 29.05
C THR A 95 -5.49 -12.91 28.89
N LEU A 96 -5.55 -13.42 27.65
CA LEU A 96 -5.44 -14.84 27.35
C LEU A 96 -4.10 -15.42 27.83
N THR A 97 -2.98 -14.77 27.48
CA THR A 97 -1.65 -15.28 27.83
C THR A 97 -1.42 -15.33 29.34
N ILE A 98 -2.00 -14.39 30.10
CA ILE A 98 -1.96 -14.36 31.56
C ILE A 98 -2.90 -15.41 32.17
N LEU A 99 -4.20 -15.41 31.81
CA LEU A 99 -5.20 -16.29 32.42
C LEU A 99 -4.95 -17.76 32.13
N LYS A 100 -4.61 -18.08 30.87
CA LYS A 100 -4.32 -19.46 30.43
C LYS A 100 -2.90 -19.91 30.76
N ARG A 101 -2.08 -19.02 31.34
CA ARG A 101 -0.68 -19.24 31.71
C ARG A 101 0.13 -19.85 30.57
N THR A 102 -0.11 -19.36 29.36
CA THR A 102 0.46 -19.93 28.12
C THR A 102 1.98 -19.82 28.11
N PHE A 103 2.56 -18.85 28.83
CA PHE A 103 4.00 -18.70 29.05
C PHE A 103 4.65 -19.92 29.72
N LEU A 104 3.94 -20.67 30.56
CA LEU A 104 4.51 -21.84 31.25
C LEU A 104 4.64 -23.05 30.32
N ARG A 105 3.81 -23.13 29.28
CA ARG A 105 3.74 -24.30 28.39
C ARG A 105 4.37 -24.04 27.03
N THR A 106 4.06 -22.91 26.40
CA THR A 106 4.59 -22.51 25.09
C THR A 106 5.05 -21.05 25.10
N PRO A 107 6.18 -20.73 25.77
CA PRO A 107 6.65 -19.36 25.95
C PRO A 107 6.94 -18.64 24.63
N SER A 108 7.55 -19.32 23.66
CA SER A 108 7.93 -18.71 22.38
C SER A 108 6.71 -18.23 21.58
N ILE A 109 5.64 -19.03 21.53
CA ILE A 109 4.42 -18.68 20.79
C ILE A 109 3.68 -17.57 21.52
N ALA A 110 3.61 -17.61 22.86
CA ALA A 110 2.98 -16.57 23.66
C ALA A 110 3.70 -15.21 23.51
N LEU A 111 5.04 -15.20 23.56
CA LEU A 111 5.85 -14.01 23.35
C LEU A 111 5.70 -13.45 21.94
N LEU A 112 5.72 -14.30 20.91
CA LEU A 112 5.50 -13.88 19.53
C LEU A 112 4.10 -13.32 19.32
N GLY A 113 3.07 -13.93 19.90
CA GLY A 113 1.70 -13.45 19.85
C GLY A 113 1.53 -12.07 20.47
N VAL A 114 2.04 -11.88 21.69
CA VAL A 114 2.00 -10.60 22.39
C VAL A 114 2.81 -9.54 21.64
N GLY A 115 4.03 -9.86 21.23
CA GLY A 115 4.90 -8.93 20.50
C GLY A 115 4.29 -8.52 19.16
N SER A 116 3.70 -9.46 18.43
CA SER A 116 3.00 -9.19 17.17
C SER A 116 1.77 -8.31 17.38
N ALA A 117 0.92 -8.62 18.36
CA ALA A 117 -0.26 -7.81 18.68
C ALA A 117 0.11 -6.38 19.08
N MET A 118 1.20 -6.21 19.84
CA MET A 118 1.72 -4.90 20.25
C MET A 118 2.25 -4.11 19.05
N ALA A 119 3.04 -4.75 18.19
CA ALA A 119 3.55 -4.12 16.97
C ALA A 119 2.40 -3.67 16.05
N VAL A 120 1.40 -4.53 15.82
CA VAL A 120 0.24 -4.20 15.00
C VAL A 120 -0.52 -3.02 15.60
N TYR A 121 -0.78 -3.01 16.91
CA TYR A 121 -1.47 -1.90 17.58
C TYR A 121 -0.74 -0.57 17.35
N TYR A 122 0.55 -0.48 17.66
CA TYR A 122 1.30 0.77 17.50
C TYR A 122 1.42 1.21 16.05
N VAL A 123 1.62 0.27 15.12
CA VAL A 123 1.67 0.61 13.68
C VAL A 123 0.34 1.18 13.22
N VAL A 124 -0.77 0.57 13.63
CA VAL A 124 -2.11 1.05 13.25
C VAL A 124 -2.43 2.38 13.93
N GLU A 125 -2.17 2.53 15.22
CA GLU A 125 -2.37 3.78 15.96
C GLU A 125 -1.59 4.92 15.33
N LEU A 126 -0.29 4.73 15.08
CA LEU A 126 0.55 5.74 14.44
C LEU A 126 0.07 6.06 13.02
N SER A 127 -0.31 5.03 12.25
CA SER A 127 -0.79 5.24 10.88
C SER A 127 -2.10 6.00 10.84
N LEU A 128 -3.05 5.68 11.74
CA LEU A 128 -4.34 6.35 11.82
C LEU A 128 -4.21 7.75 12.42
N ASP A 129 -3.35 7.96 13.42
CA ASP A 129 -3.08 9.28 13.98
C ASP A 129 -2.52 10.20 12.91
N ILE A 130 -1.47 9.76 12.20
CA ILE A 130 -0.91 10.51 11.09
C ILE A 130 -1.99 10.74 10.04
N ALA A 131 -2.61 9.69 9.53
CA ALA A 131 -3.52 9.79 8.40
C ALA A 131 -4.84 10.48 8.70
N LEU A 132 -5.32 10.58 9.94
CA LEU A 132 -6.65 11.14 10.23
C LEU A 132 -6.61 12.38 11.11
N LEU A 133 -5.63 12.50 12.00
CA LEU A 133 -5.61 13.57 13.02
C LEU A 133 -4.51 14.59 12.76
N THR A 134 -3.32 14.13 12.37
CA THR A 134 -2.13 14.99 12.28
C THR A 134 -1.94 15.55 10.86
N MET A 135 -2.19 14.73 9.83
CA MET A 135 -1.84 15.05 8.45
C MET A 135 -2.86 15.99 7.80
N ARG A 136 -2.37 17.12 7.29
CA ARG A 136 -3.17 18.09 6.53
C ARG A 136 -3.32 17.66 5.07
N TRP A 137 -4.33 16.83 4.82
CA TRP A 137 -4.62 16.31 3.48
C TRP A 137 -4.85 17.42 2.46
N ASP A 138 -5.48 18.52 2.84
CA ASP A 138 -5.65 19.69 1.98
C ASP A 138 -4.30 20.22 1.44
N ILE A 139 -3.28 20.34 2.30
CA ILE A 139 -1.92 20.71 1.88
C ILE A 139 -1.33 19.64 0.98
N ILE A 140 -1.47 18.36 1.35
CA ILE A 140 -0.82 17.27 0.61
C ILE A 140 -1.45 17.08 -0.76
N TRP A 141 -2.76 17.25 -0.87
CA TRP A 141 -3.47 17.24 -2.13
C TRP A 141 -3.09 18.43 -2.99
N ALA A 142 -2.95 19.62 -2.40
CA ALA A 142 -2.46 20.83 -3.09
C ALA A 142 -1.02 20.65 -3.58
N ASN A 143 -0.19 20.00 -2.78
CA ASN A 143 1.24 19.82 -3.03
C ASN A 143 1.58 18.39 -3.47
N ARG A 144 0.65 17.68 -4.10
CA ARG A 144 0.87 16.28 -4.54
C ARG A 144 2.03 16.12 -5.52
N VAL A 145 2.26 17.14 -6.34
CA VAL A 145 3.38 17.18 -7.26
C VAL A 145 4.68 17.33 -6.49
N LEU A 146 4.71 18.17 -5.45
CA LEU A 146 5.86 18.39 -4.58
C LEU A 146 6.24 17.13 -3.81
N THR A 147 5.26 16.39 -3.30
CA THR A 147 5.52 15.16 -2.54
C THR A 147 6.03 14.02 -3.44
N LEU A 148 5.61 13.96 -4.70
CA LEU A 148 5.98 12.87 -5.62
C LEU A 148 7.23 13.18 -6.46
N LEU A 149 7.40 14.42 -6.89
CA LEU A 149 8.41 14.83 -7.88
C LEU A 149 9.45 15.81 -7.32
N GLY A 150 9.25 16.30 -6.09
CA GLY A 150 10.17 17.23 -5.43
C GLY A 150 9.92 18.70 -5.78
N ALA A 151 10.66 19.56 -5.08
CA ALA A 151 10.46 21.01 -5.11
C ALA A 151 10.76 21.63 -6.47
N ARG A 152 11.86 21.24 -7.10
CA ARG A 152 12.32 21.81 -8.38
C ARG A 152 11.37 21.51 -9.52
N MET A 153 10.93 20.25 -9.62
CA MET A 153 9.97 19.89 -10.64
C MET A 153 8.66 20.65 -10.46
N THR A 154 8.16 20.76 -9.21
CA THR A 154 6.95 21.51 -8.89
C THR A 154 7.05 22.99 -9.23
N GLU A 155 8.19 23.62 -8.95
CA GLU A 155 8.47 25.01 -9.31
C GLU A 155 8.33 25.20 -10.84
N ALA A 156 8.97 24.32 -11.63
CA ALA A 156 8.86 24.33 -13.08
C ALA A 156 7.45 24.00 -13.61
N MET A 157 6.56 23.37 -12.82
CA MET A 157 5.17 23.12 -13.23
C MET A 157 4.22 24.28 -12.93
N THR A 158 4.57 25.14 -11.98
CA THR A 158 3.64 26.11 -11.35
C THR A 158 4.00 27.56 -11.59
N GLN A 159 5.25 27.86 -11.93
CA GLN A 159 5.75 29.22 -12.07
C GLN A 159 5.84 29.67 -13.52
N ASP A 160 5.33 30.86 -13.83
CA ASP A 160 5.29 31.41 -15.20
C ASP A 160 6.66 31.91 -15.70
N TYR A 161 7.64 32.06 -14.80
CA TYR A 161 8.99 32.51 -15.14
C TYR A 161 9.93 31.36 -15.56
N LEU A 162 9.52 30.10 -15.42
CA LEU A 162 10.25 28.93 -15.87
C LEU A 162 9.45 28.24 -17.00
N PRO A 163 10.07 27.85 -18.13
CA PRO A 163 9.40 27.00 -19.10
C PRO A 163 9.03 25.66 -18.46
N SER A 164 7.81 25.19 -18.74
CA SER A 164 7.27 23.99 -18.12
C SER A 164 8.04 22.73 -18.52
N GLN A 165 8.78 22.15 -17.57
CA GLN A 165 9.54 20.91 -17.78
C GLN A 165 8.67 19.63 -17.65
N ASN A 166 7.35 19.78 -17.50
CA ASN A 166 6.37 18.69 -17.31
C ASN A 166 6.45 17.60 -18.37
N TRP A 167 6.98 17.90 -19.55
CA TRP A 167 7.14 16.97 -20.65
C TRP A 167 8.08 15.80 -20.28
N ARG A 168 9.09 16.02 -19.41
CA ARG A 168 10.10 15.04 -18.98
C ARG A 168 9.51 13.77 -18.36
N LEU A 169 8.36 13.89 -17.69
CA LEU A 169 7.70 12.77 -16.98
C LEU A 169 7.04 11.76 -17.92
N TRP A 170 6.49 12.23 -19.04
CA TRP A 170 5.53 11.44 -19.81
C TRP A 170 6.16 10.31 -20.63
N PRO A 171 7.34 10.47 -21.25
CA PRO A 171 8.02 9.35 -21.91
C PRO A 171 8.25 8.16 -20.96
N VAL A 172 8.69 8.43 -19.72
CA VAL A 172 8.89 7.42 -18.67
C VAL A 172 7.56 6.76 -18.35
N ILE A 173 6.53 7.54 -18.01
CA ILE A 173 5.21 7.02 -17.64
C ILE A 173 4.63 6.12 -18.76
N TYR A 174 4.75 6.53 -20.02
CA TYR A 174 4.26 5.74 -21.16
C TYR A 174 5.01 4.41 -21.31
N LEU A 175 6.34 4.44 -21.15
CA LEU A 175 7.15 3.23 -21.21
C LEU A 175 6.84 2.30 -20.03
N THR A 176 6.77 2.83 -18.81
CA THR A 176 6.41 2.09 -17.60
C THR A 176 5.03 1.42 -17.73
N TRP A 177 4.01 2.13 -18.23
CA TRP A 177 2.67 1.57 -18.45
C TRP A 177 2.68 0.45 -19.49
N GLY A 178 3.41 0.65 -20.59
CA GLY A 178 3.61 -0.36 -21.62
C GLY A 178 4.31 -1.61 -21.07
N LEU A 179 5.35 -1.44 -20.25
CA LEU A 179 6.08 -2.53 -19.61
C LEU A 179 5.20 -3.30 -18.61
N PHE A 180 4.38 -2.62 -17.81
CA PHE A 180 3.40 -3.29 -16.95
C PHE A 180 2.42 -4.12 -17.77
N GLY A 181 1.81 -3.54 -18.80
CA GLY A 181 0.93 -4.26 -19.71
C GLY A 181 1.60 -5.49 -20.32
N ALA A 182 2.81 -5.32 -20.85
CA ALA A 182 3.58 -6.38 -21.47
C ALA A 182 3.96 -7.52 -20.50
N ALA A 183 4.46 -7.17 -19.31
CA ALA A 183 4.87 -8.12 -18.28
C ALA A 183 3.68 -8.99 -17.83
N TYR A 184 2.52 -8.37 -17.58
CA TYR A 184 1.32 -9.11 -17.23
C TYR A 184 0.74 -9.88 -18.43
N GLY A 185 0.85 -9.37 -19.65
CA GLY A 185 0.46 -10.07 -20.88
C GLY A 185 1.19 -11.40 -21.06
N LEU A 186 2.49 -11.44 -20.74
CA LEU A 186 3.33 -12.66 -20.79
C LEU A 186 3.23 -13.55 -19.53
N SER A 187 2.50 -13.11 -18.51
CA SER A 187 2.35 -13.86 -17.27
C SER A 187 1.23 -14.91 -17.38
N LYS A 188 1.20 -15.86 -16.45
CA LYS A 188 0.10 -16.85 -16.35
C LYS A 188 -1.17 -16.27 -15.70
N THR A 189 -1.22 -14.96 -15.42
CA THR A 189 -2.40 -14.34 -14.82
C THR A 189 -3.60 -14.37 -15.77
N LYS A 190 -4.80 -14.47 -15.20
CA LYS A 190 -6.04 -14.46 -15.98
C LYS A 190 -6.32 -13.03 -16.46
N THR A 191 -6.78 -12.89 -17.70
CA THR A 191 -7.11 -11.58 -18.30
C THR A 191 -8.08 -10.77 -17.45
N LYS A 192 -9.11 -11.42 -16.89
CA LYS A 192 -10.09 -10.76 -16.01
C LYS A 192 -9.44 -10.19 -14.75
N THR A 193 -8.51 -10.94 -14.16
CA THR A 193 -7.79 -10.54 -12.94
C THR A 193 -6.89 -9.35 -13.22
N PHE A 194 -6.11 -9.38 -14.30
CA PHE A 194 -5.31 -8.22 -14.71
C PHE A 194 -6.19 -7.00 -14.99
N SER A 195 -7.24 -7.14 -15.80
CA SER A 195 -8.11 -6.03 -16.18
C SER A 195 -8.76 -5.36 -14.96
N MET A 196 -9.18 -6.16 -13.98
CA MET A 196 -9.77 -5.65 -12.73
C MET A 196 -8.75 -4.85 -11.92
N TYR A 197 -7.56 -5.42 -11.65
CA TYR A 197 -6.54 -4.72 -10.85
C TYR A 197 -5.96 -3.50 -11.58
N PHE A 198 -5.74 -3.61 -12.89
CA PHE A 198 -5.26 -2.52 -13.72
C PHE A 198 -6.28 -1.38 -13.78
N LEU A 199 -7.58 -1.69 -13.90
CA LEU A 199 -8.65 -0.70 -13.86
C LEU A 199 -8.71 0.00 -12.49
N VAL A 200 -8.68 -0.76 -11.39
CA VAL A 200 -8.70 -0.19 -10.04
C VAL A 200 -7.49 0.72 -9.83
N GLY A 201 -6.28 0.23 -10.14
CA GLY A 201 -5.05 1.02 -10.01
C GLY A 201 -5.08 2.29 -10.87
N THR A 202 -5.54 2.19 -12.12
CA THR A 202 -5.66 3.34 -13.01
C THR A 202 -6.70 4.34 -12.50
N LEU A 203 -7.85 3.89 -12.01
CA LEU A 203 -8.87 4.77 -11.44
C LEU A 203 -8.38 5.52 -10.21
N VAL A 204 -7.59 4.87 -9.33
CA VAL A 204 -6.98 5.52 -8.17
C VAL A 204 -6.02 6.62 -8.63
N ILE A 205 -5.17 6.33 -9.62
CA ILE A 205 -4.23 7.32 -10.18
C ILE A 205 -4.98 8.47 -10.85
N PHE A 206 -6.06 8.18 -11.57
CA PHE A 206 -6.91 9.21 -12.19
C PHE A 206 -7.60 10.07 -11.12
N ALA A 207 -8.17 9.47 -10.08
CA ALA A 207 -8.80 10.22 -8.99
C ALA A 207 -7.77 11.13 -8.29
N TYR A 208 -6.56 10.61 -8.07
CA TYR A 208 -5.47 11.36 -7.46
C TYR A 208 -5.00 12.53 -8.34
N ALA A 209 -4.72 12.25 -9.61
CA ALA A 209 -4.15 13.21 -10.55
C ALA A 209 -5.19 14.19 -11.15
N LEU A 210 -6.48 13.87 -11.13
CA LEU A 210 -7.50 14.69 -11.78
C LEU A 210 -8.37 15.48 -10.81
N ASN A 211 -8.08 15.44 -9.51
CA ASN A 211 -8.78 16.28 -8.55
C ASN A 211 -8.51 17.78 -8.84
N PRO A 212 -9.52 18.55 -9.29
CA PRO A 212 -9.34 19.93 -9.72
C PRO A 212 -9.24 20.92 -8.57
N GLU A 213 -9.81 20.60 -7.40
CA GLU A 213 -9.88 21.53 -6.25
C GLU A 213 -8.51 21.93 -5.71
N TYR A 214 -7.53 21.04 -5.89
CA TYR A 214 -6.18 21.19 -5.36
C TYR A 214 -5.10 21.08 -6.45
N ALA A 215 -5.46 21.26 -7.73
CA ALA A 215 -4.51 21.08 -8.84
C ALA A 215 -3.73 22.37 -9.14
N ASN A 216 -2.40 22.32 -9.00
CA ASN A 216 -1.51 23.40 -9.42
C ASN A 216 -1.01 23.26 -10.87
N TYR A 217 -1.66 22.42 -11.69
CA TYR A 217 -1.28 22.16 -13.09
C TYR A 217 -2.51 21.96 -13.97
N ASP A 218 -2.30 21.99 -15.30
CA ASP A 218 -3.36 21.75 -16.28
C ASP A 218 -3.90 20.30 -16.22
N VAL A 219 -5.02 20.14 -15.51
CA VAL A 219 -5.70 18.86 -15.31
C VAL A 219 -6.19 18.26 -16.63
N ASN A 220 -6.57 19.08 -17.61
CA ASN A 220 -7.08 18.58 -18.89
C ASN A 220 -5.95 17.94 -19.71
N LYS A 221 -4.76 18.56 -19.73
CA LYS A 221 -3.57 17.94 -20.36
C LYS A 221 -3.11 16.69 -19.62
N ALA A 222 -3.16 16.67 -18.29
CA ALA A 222 -2.82 15.48 -17.52
C ALA A 222 -3.81 14.33 -17.80
N ARG A 223 -5.10 14.63 -17.92
CA ARG A 223 -6.15 13.65 -18.27
C ARG A 223 -5.89 12.98 -19.61
N THR A 224 -5.62 13.76 -20.66
CA THR A 224 -5.39 13.20 -21.99
C THR A 224 -4.14 12.32 -22.02
N LYS A 225 -3.05 12.77 -21.39
CA LYS A 225 -1.80 12.01 -21.31
C LYS A 225 -1.94 10.72 -20.49
N LEU A 226 -2.61 10.75 -19.34
CA LEU A 226 -2.93 9.53 -18.59
C LEU A 226 -3.83 8.59 -19.39
N GLY A 227 -4.75 9.12 -20.20
CA GLY A 227 -5.54 8.35 -21.16
C GLY A 227 -4.65 7.61 -22.16
N TYR A 228 -3.65 8.28 -22.75
CA TYR A 228 -2.67 7.65 -23.63
C TYR A 228 -1.84 6.57 -22.93
N ALA A 229 -1.34 6.85 -21.71
CA ALA A 229 -0.58 5.87 -20.93
C ALA A 229 -1.42 4.60 -20.68
N THR A 230 -2.68 4.78 -20.28
CA THR A 230 -3.63 3.68 -20.04
C THR A 230 -3.87 2.87 -21.30
N ALA A 231 -4.10 3.54 -22.44
CA ALA A 231 -4.28 2.89 -23.73
C ALA A 231 -3.04 2.08 -24.14
N ILE A 232 -1.84 2.62 -23.95
CA ILE A 232 -0.57 1.93 -24.22
C ILE A 232 -0.46 0.67 -23.35
N GLY A 233 -0.76 0.76 -22.05
CA GLY A 233 -0.73 -0.39 -21.14
C GLY A 233 -1.71 -1.50 -21.55
N ILE A 234 -2.94 -1.13 -21.92
CA ILE A 234 -3.96 -2.10 -22.38
C ILE A 234 -3.55 -2.75 -23.70
N LEU A 235 -3.07 -1.96 -24.68
CA LEU A 235 -2.62 -2.46 -25.97
C LEU A 235 -1.41 -3.39 -25.81
N ALA A 236 -0.42 -3.00 -25.00
CA ALA A 236 0.72 -3.85 -24.69
C ALA A 236 0.25 -5.16 -24.07
N PHE A 237 -0.64 -5.12 -23.07
CA PHE A 237 -1.22 -6.34 -22.50
C PHE A 237 -1.87 -7.22 -23.56
N ALA A 238 -2.73 -6.66 -24.43
CA ALA A 238 -3.42 -7.42 -25.46
C ALA A 238 -2.44 -8.08 -26.46
N ILE A 239 -1.45 -7.33 -26.95
CA ILE A 239 -0.45 -7.80 -27.91
C ILE A 239 0.40 -8.92 -27.30
N PHE A 240 0.96 -8.70 -26.10
CA PHE A 240 1.82 -9.69 -25.45
C PHE A 240 1.02 -10.91 -24.96
N ARG A 241 -0.25 -10.73 -24.57
CA ARG A 241 -1.14 -11.85 -24.23
C ARG A 241 -1.45 -12.71 -25.44
N TYR A 242 -1.76 -12.08 -26.57
CA TYR A 242 -1.94 -12.78 -27.84
C TYR A 242 -0.67 -13.57 -28.21
N TYR A 243 0.48 -12.91 -28.17
CA TYR A 243 1.78 -13.52 -28.44
C TYR A 243 2.06 -14.74 -27.52
N SER A 244 1.81 -14.61 -26.22
CA SER A 244 2.04 -15.69 -25.25
C SER A 244 1.13 -16.90 -25.45
N ASN A 245 -0.04 -16.73 -26.06
CA ASN A 245 -0.99 -17.82 -26.29
C ASN A 245 -0.66 -18.63 -27.56
N ILE A 246 -0.04 -18.00 -28.57
CA ILE A 246 0.28 -18.64 -29.85
C ILE A 246 1.70 -19.18 -29.93
N THR A 247 2.54 -18.88 -28.94
CA THR A 247 4.00 -19.11 -28.99
C THR A 247 4.47 -20.03 -27.87
N ASP A 248 5.46 -20.86 -28.17
CA ASP A 248 6.13 -21.72 -27.18
C ASP A 248 6.78 -20.94 -26.03
N GLU A 249 6.83 -21.58 -24.86
CA GLU A 249 7.31 -20.98 -23.59
C GLU A 249 8.76 -20.47 -23.66
N TYR A 250 9.64 -21.11 -24.45
CA TYR A 250 11.04 -20.67 -24.57
C TYR A 250 11.18 -19.31 -25.27
N LYS A 251 10.37 -19.03 -26.31
CA LYS A 251 10.38 -17.72 -26.99
C LYS A 251 9.74 -16.66 -26.10
N VAL A 252 8.66 -17.01 -25.40
CA VAL A 252 8.03 -16.14 -24.39
C VAL A 252 9.04 -15.73 -23.31
N ASN A 253 9.83 -16.68 -22.79
CA ASN A 253 10.86 -16.39 -21.79
C ASN A 253 11.99 -15.50 -22.34
N ARG A 254 12.34 -15.61 -23.63
CA ARG A 254 13.28 -14.67 -24.28
C ARG A 254 12.73 -13.24 -24.27
N VAL A 255 11.44 -13.06 -24.57
CA VAL A 255 10.79 -11.74 -24.56
C VAL A 255 10.67 -11.20 -23.13
N LYS A 256 10.36 -12.03 -22.14
CA LYS A 256 10.37 -11.61 -20.72
C LYS A 256 11.72 -11.04 -20.30
N ARG A 257 12.82 -11.66 -20.74
CA ARG A 257 14.17 -11.12 -20.46
C ARG A 257 14.39 -9.76 -21.13
N LEU A 258 13.89 -9.55 -22.34
CA LEU A 258 13.95 -8.24 -22.99
C LEU A 258 13.13 -7.18 -22.24
N ILE A 259 11.93 -7.52 -21.77
CA ILE A 259 11.11 -6.63 -20.93
C ILE A 259 11.85 -6.26 -19.65
N LEU A 260 12.53 -7.21 -19.01
CA LEU A 260 13.34 -6.93 -17.82
C LEU A 260 14.48 -5.95 -18.12
N ILE A 261 15.19 -6.13 -19.23
CA ILE A 261 16.24 -5.21 -19.67
C ILE A 261 15.65 -3.83 -19.98
N LEU A 262 14.48 -3.77 -20.63
CA LEU A 262 13.78 -2.53 -20.91
C LEU A 262 13.31 -1.82 -19.64
N ALA A 263 12.95 -2.54 -18.58
CA ALA A 263 12.60 -1.94 -17.29
C ALA A 263 13.83 -1.32 -16.60
N VAL A 264 15.00 -1.96 -16.68
CA VAL A 264 16.26 -1.35 -16.21
C VAL A 264 16.59 -0.11 -17.03
N PHE A 265 16.39 -0.18 -18.35
CA PHE A 265 16.57 0.97 -19.23
C PHE A 265 15.59 2.11 -18.91
N ASP A 266 14.30 1.82 -18.63
CA ASP A 266 13.29 2.80 -18.23
C ASP A 266 13.70 3.54 -16.95
N PHE A 267 14.24 2.81 -15.97
CA PHE A 267 14.80 3.40 -14.76
C PHE A 267 16.01 4.32 -15.05
N MET A 268 16.97 3.88 -15.86
CA MET A 268 18.10 4.73 -16.28
C MET A 268 17.65 5.95 -17.08
N MET A 269 16.67 5.78 -17.96
CA MET A 269 16.08 6.83 -18.76
C MET A 269 15.38 7.88 -17.89
N THR A 270 14.72 7.45 -16.81
CA THR A 270 14.15 8.37 -15.81
C THR A 270 15.21 9.29 -15.23
N ILE A 271 16.37 8.75 -14.84
CA ILE A 271 17.48 9.55 -14.32
C ILE A 271 17.98 10.53 -15.39
N PHE A 272 18.25 10.04 -16.60
CA PHE A 272 18.82 10.87 -17.68
C PHE A 272 17.86 11.92 -18.24
N ILE A 273 16.54 11.71 -18.16
CA ILE A 273 15.58 12.74 -18.60
C ILE A 273 15.34 13.77 -17.50
N MET A 274 15.34 13.34 -16.22
CA MET A 274 15.17 14.26 -15.10
C MET A 274 16.39 15.16 -14.93
N ASP A 275 17.59 14.57 -14.92
CA ASP A 275 18.87 15.25 -14.78
C ASP A 275 19.79 14.82 -15.94
N PRO A 276 19.67 15.47 -17.12
CA PRO A 276 20.42 15.08 -18.30
C PRO A 276 21.92 15.33 -18.12
N PRO A 277 22.78 14.31 -18.27
CA PRO A 277 24.22 14.50 -18.13
C PRO A 277 24.77 15.41 -19.23
N ILE A 278 25.91 16.06 -18.96
CA ILE A 278 26.53 17.07 -19.85
C ILE A 278 26.70 16.57 -21.29
N PHE A 279 27.06 15.29 -21.48
CA PHE A 279 27.19 14.71 -22.81
C PHE A 279 25.85 14.61 -23.56
N LEU A 280 24.74 14.37 -22.85
CA LEU A 280 23.42 14.28 -23.45
C LEU A 280 22.97 15.66 -23.91
N GLN A 281 23.18 16.69 -23.08
CA GLN A 281 22.88 18.08 -23.41
C GLN A 281 23.67 18.56 -24.64
N SER A 282 24.96 18.24 -24.72
CA SER A 282 25.81 18.64 -25.86
C SER A 282 25.42 17.92 -27.15
N THR A 283 25.04 16.64 -27.07
CA THR A 283 24.51 15.91 -28.24
C THR A 283 23.14 16.42 -28.67
N ALA A 284 22.26 16.76 -27.72
CA ALA A 284 20.97 17.35 -28.02
C ALA A 284 21.14 18.72 -28.70
N ALA A 285 22.10 19.54 -28.26
CA ALA A 285 22.37 20.87 -28.83
C ALA A 285 22.86 20.78 -30.28
N TYR A 286 23.64 19.74 -30.59
CA TYR A 286 24.04 19.46 -31.96
C TYR A 286 22.86 18.98 -32.82
N LEU A 287 21.97 18.14 -32.27
CA LEU A 287 20.78 17.62 -32.97
C LEU A 287 19.67 18.66 -33.13
N GLU A 288 19.62 19.68 -32.27
CA GLU A 288 18.73 20.83 -32.37
C GLU A 288 18.95 21.61 -33.68
N MET A 289 20.18 21.62 -34.19
CA MET A 289 20.54 22.28 -35.45
C MET A 289 19.95 21.57 -36.69
N VAL A 290 19.34 20.38 -36.54
CA VAL A 290 18.73 19.63 -37.64
C VAL A 290 17.27 20.07 -37.87
N PRO A 291 16.91 20.63 -39.03
CA PRO A 291 15.61 21.29 -39.26
C PRO A 291 14.37 20.42 -39.05
N VAL A 292 14.51 19.09 -39.15
CA VAL A 292 13.37 18.14 -39.08
C VAL A 292 13.15 17.61 -37.68
N ILE A 293 14.22 17.45 -36.89
CA ILE A 293 14.21 16.74 -35.61
C ILE A 293 14.56 17.68 -34.45
N GLY A 294 15.06 18.87 -34.74
CA GLY A 294 15.62 19.76 -33.75
C GLY A 294 14.62 20.22 -32.69
N SER A 295 13.35 20.41 -33.07
CA SER A 295 12.26 20.75 -32.14
C SER A 295 11.93 19.63 -31.13
N LEU A 296 12.34 18.39 -31.39
CA LEU A 296 12.19 17.28 -30.45
C LEU A 296 13.31 17.25 -29.40
N PHE A 297 14.47 17.81 -29.71
CA PHE A 297 15.65 17.81 -28.85
C PHE A 297 15.86 19.13 -28.11
N SER A 298 15.25 20.24 -28.56
CA SER A 298 15.29 21.53 -27.87
C SER A 298 14.91 21.47 -26.38
N PRO A 299 14.03 20.57 -25.88
CA PRO A 299 13.77 20.49 -24.45
C PRO A 299 14.90 19.86 -23.62
N LEU A 300 15.85 19.18 -24.26
CA LEU A 300 17.01 18.51 -23.64
C LEU A 300 18.29 19.35 -23.68
N THR A 301 18.27 20.51 -24.35
CA THR A 301 19.44 21.39 -24.53
C THR A 301 19.54 22.47 -23.47
N GLU A 302 18.46 22.73 -22.74
CA GLU A 302 18.44 23.63 -21.60
C GLU A 302 18.96 22.90 -20.34
N PRO A 303 20.13 23.30 -19.77
CA PRO A 303 20.47 22.89 -18.42
C PRO A 303 19.37 23.37 -17.45
N GLU A 304 19.16 22.66 -16.33
CA GLU A 304 18.54 23.32 -15.17
C GLU A 304 19.34 24.60 -14.94
N PHE A 305 18.67 25.75 -15.04
CA PHE A 305 19.10 27.14 -14.84
C PHE A 305 20.56 27.42 -14.41
N PRO A 306 21.15 28.54 -14.90
CA PRO A 306 22.48 28.95 -14.47
C PRO A 306 22.53 29.08 -12.93
N ILE A 307 23.65 28.60 -12.38
CA ILE A 307 24.05 28.75 -10.97
C ILE A 307 23.92 30.21 -10.53
#